data_AF-A0A2V9K5Q5-F1
#
_entry.id   AF-A0A2V9K5Q5-F1
#
_cell.length_a   1.000
_cell.length_b   1.000
_cell.length_c   1.000
_cell.angle_alpha   90.00
_cell.angle_beta   90.00
_cell.angle_gamma   90.00
#
_symmetry.space_group_name_H-M   'P 1'
#
loop_
_entity.id
_entity.type
_entity.pdbx_description
1 polymer ?
#
loop_
_entity_poly.entity_id
_entity_poly.type
_entity_poly.pdbx_seq_one_letter_code
_entity_poly.pdbx_strand_id
1 'polypeptide(L)' 'MKELLETLVGQMVERGVSYEDAIAEFEKRFIKEVLERSKGNRSKAASALGIHRNTLSRKIDGLGLDHRPKRKKRASR' A
#
# COMPACT_ATOMS: atom_id res chain seq x y z
N MET A 1 -11.63 11.62 12.18
CA MET A 1 -10.48 11.49 11.26
C MET A 1 -9.53 12.68 11.40
N LYS A 2 -10.02 13.93 11.32
CA LYS A 2 -9.20 15.15 11.39
C LYS A 2 -8.32 15.24 12.65
N GLU A 3 -8.90 15.06 13.83
CA GLU A 3 -8.17 15.17 15.11
C GLU A 3 -7.09 14.09 15.30
N LEU A 4 -7.38 12.84 14.89
CA LEU A 4 -6.41 11.73 14.94
C LEU A 4 -5.23 11.99 14.02
N LEU A 5 -5.48 12.54 12.83
CA LEU A 5 -4.44 12.86 11.87
C LEU A 5 -3.59 14.04 12.33
N GLU A 6 -4.21 15.10 12.86
CA GLU A 6 -3.50 16.25 13.44
C GLU A 6 -2.58 15.84 14.59
N THR A 7 -3.07 14.95 15.47
CA THR A 7 -2.28 14.43 16.59
C THR A 7 -1.08 13.60 16.09
N LEU A 8 -1.32 12.71 15.11
CA LEU A 8 -0.25 11.89 14.52
C LEU A 8 0.81 12.75 13.83
N VAL A 9 0.39 13.74 13.04
CA VAL A 9 1.32 14.66 12.35
C VAL A 9 2.14 15.45 13.36
N GLY A 10 1.52 15.97 14.43
CA GLY A 10 2.23 16.65 15.51
C GLY A 10 3.33 15.77 16.12
N GLN A 11 3.02 14.51 16.44
CA GLN A 11 4.00 13.56 16.97
C GLN A 11 5.12 13.22 15.98
N MET A 12 4.82 13.12 14.68
CA MET A 12 5.84 12.84 13.65
C MET A 12 6.82 14.01 13.52
N VAL A 13 6.32 15.25 13.57
CA VAL A 13 7.15 16.46 13.52
C VAL A 13 8.00 16.60 14.79
N GLU A 14 7.42 16.38 15.97
CA GLU A 14 8.14 16.44 17.25
C GLU A 14 9.29 15.42 17.31
N ARG A 15 9.09 14.24 16.72
CA ARG A 15 10.11 13.18 16.63
C ARG A 15 11.12 13.37 15.50
N GLY A 16 10.99 14.44 14.71
CA GLY A 16 11.90 14.73 13.60
C GLY A 16 11.77 13.76 12.42
N VAL A 17 10.60 13.15 12.21
CA VAL A 17 10.36 12.30 11.04
C VAL A 17 10.43 13.16 9.78
N SER A 18 11.25 12.76 8.81
CA SER A 18 11.35 13.48 7.55
C SER A 18 10.04 13.37 6.76
N TYR A 19 9.73 14.39 5.97
CA TYR A 19 8.55 14.37 5.10
C TYR A 19 8.56 13.18 4.13
N GLU A 20 9.73 12.84 3.60
CA GLU A 20 9.91 11.72 2.67
C GLU A 20 9.60 10.38 3.35
N ASP A 21 10.12 10.17 4.56
CA ASP A 21 9.84 8.96 5.35
C ASP A 21 8.36 8.85 5.73
N ALA A 22 7.75 9.99 6.10
CA ALA A 22 6.34 10.05 6.44
C ALA A 22 5.45 9.62 5.27
N ILE A 23 5.72 10.12 4.07
CA ILE A 23 5.00 9.72 2.85
C ILE A 23 5.25 8.26 2.53
N ALA A 24 6.50 7.80 2.58
CA ALA A 24 6.85 6.43 2.24
C ALA A 24 6.13 5.43 3.16
N GLU A 25 6.15 5.68 4.47
CA GLU A 25 5.51 4.81 5.46
C GLU A 25 3.98 4.86 5.37
N PHE A 26 3.39 6.04 5.15
CA PHE A 26 1.97 6.17 4.91
C PHE A 26 1.54 5.40 3.66
N GLU A 27 2.22 5.62 2.53
CA GLU A 27 1.92 4.97 1.26
C GLU A 27 2.02 3.44 1.39
N LYS A 28 3.08 2.95 2.03
CA LYS A 28 3.27 1.52 2.30
C LYS A 28 2.12 0.92 3.08
N ARG A 29 1.74 1.54 4.21
CA ARG A 29 0.65 1.03 5.07
C ARG A 29 -0.69 1.09 4.37
N PHE A 30 -0.97 2.18 3.65
CA PHE A 30 -2.23 2.37 2.97
C PHE A 30 -2.42 1.36 1.84
N ILE A 31 -1.41 1.17 0.99
CA ILE A 31 -1.44 0.18 -0.10
C ILE A 31 -1.58 -1.24 0.46
N LYS A 32 -0.86 -1.56 1.53
CA LYS A 32 -0.93 -2.88 2.18
C LYS A 32 -2.34 -3.18 2.69
N GLU A 33 -2.97 -2.25 3.40
CA GLU A 33 -4.34 -2.40 3.91
C GLU A 33 -5.34 -2.64 2.77
N VAL A 34 -5.24 -1.88 1.67
CA VAL A 34 -6.15 -2.06 0.52
C VAL A 34 -5.91 -3.40 -0.19
N LEU A 35 -4.67 -3.87 -0.28
CA LEU A 35 -4.36 -5.18 -0.82
C LEU A 35 -4.92 -6.31 0.03
N GLU A 36 -4.81 -6.22 1.36
CA GLU A 36 -5.37 -7.19 2.30
C GLU A 36 -6.90 -7.25 2.18
N ARG A 37 -7.58 -6.09 2.15
CA ARG A 37 -9.03 -6.00 1.90
C ARG A 37 -9.44 -6.56 0.54
N SER A 38 -8.56 -6.45 -0.45
CA SER A 38 -8.75 -6.99 -1.79
C SER A 38 -8.33 -8.45 -1.92
N LYS A 39 -7.89 -9.11 -0.83
CA LYS A 39 -7.39 -10.49 -0.82
C LYS A 39 -6.27 -10.73 -1.85
N GLY A 40 -5.39 -9.74 -2.03
CA GLY A 40 -4.30 -9.77 -3.01
C GLY A 40 -4.73 -9.54 -4.46
N ASN A 41 -6.00 -9.25 -4.74
CA ASN A 41 -6.44 -8.88 -6.10
C ASN A 41 -5.99 -7.47 -6.45
N ARG A 42 -4.90 -7.37 -7.23
CA ARG A 42 -4.29 -6.10 -7.64
C ARG A 42 -5.21 -5.22 -8.48
N SER A 43 -6.05 -5.80 -9.33
CA SER A 43 -7.00 -4.99 -10.13
C SER A 43 -8.05 -4.35 -9.23
N LYS A 44 -8.61 -5.12 -8.28
CA LYS A 44 -9.58 -4.60 -7.31
C LYS A 44 -8.96 -3.55 -6.39
N ALA A 45 -7.74 -3.79 -5.92
CA ALA A 45 -6.99 -2.83 -5.12
C ALA A 45 -6.68 -1.54 -5.89
N ALA A 46 -6.29 -1.64 -7.17
CA ALA A 46 -6.04 -0.49 -8.03
C ALA A 46 -7.31 0.36 -8.23
N SER A 47 -8.45 -0.28 -8.47
CA SER A 47 -9.74 0.38 -8.54
C SER A 47 -10.12 1.07 -7.23
N ALA A 48 -9.89 0.42 -6.08
CA ALA A 48 -10.18 1.01 -4.77
C ALA A 48 -9.26 2.19 -4.42
N LEU A 49 -8.00 2.15 -4.87
CA LEU A 49 -7.04 3.25 -4.72
C LEU A 49 -7.24 4.37 -5.76
N GLY A 50 -8.07 4.15 -6.79
CA GLY A 50 -8.27 5.13 -7.87
C GLY A 50 -7.04 5.31 -8.78
N ILE A 51 -6.13 4.34 -8.82
CA ILE A 51 -4.90 4.41 -9.62
C ILE A 51 -4.87 3.32 -10.69
N HIS A 52 -4.08 3.54 -11.74
CA HIS A 52 -3.87 2.51 -12.75
C HIS A 52 -3.12 1.30 -12.16
N ARG A 53 -3.54 0.07 -12.51
CA ARG A 53 -2.97 -1.18 -11.99
C ARG A 53 -1.44 -1.32 -12.19
N ASN A 54 -0.91 -0.73 -13.25
CA ASN A 54 0.54 -0.74 -13.53
C ASN A 54 1.28 0.14 -12.53
N THR A 55 0.71 1.29 -12.16
CA THR A 55 1.25 2.17 -11.12
C THR A 55 1.24 1.47 -9.77
N LEU A 56 0.13 0.80 -9.43
CA LEU A 56 0.05 -0.01 -8.24
C LEU A 56 1.12 -1.13 -8.24
N SER A 57 1.31 -1.81 -9.36
CA SER A 57 2.30 -2.90 -9.47
C SER A 57 3.72 -2.40 -9.21
N ARG A 58 4.11 -1.27 -9.81
CA ARG A 58 5.43 -0.64 -9.56
C ARG A 58 5.60 -0.24 -8.11
N LYS A 59 4.56 0.32 -7.48
CA LYS A 59 4.58 0.68 -6.06
C LYS A 59 4.72 -0.55 -5.17
N ILE A 60 3.99 -1.63 -5.44
CA ILE A 60 4.12 -2.89 -4.69
C ILE A 60 5.54 -3.45 -4.78
N ASP A 61 6.11 -3.48 -5.98
CA ASP A 61 7.47 -3.98 -6.21
C ASP A 61 8.51 -3.09 -5.49
N GLY A 62 8.39 -1.77 -5.59
CA GLY A 62 9.28 -0.81 -4.92
C GLY A 62 9.17 -0.80 -3.39
N LEU A 63 8.00 -1.12 -2.85
CA LEU A 63 7.74 -1.17 -1.40
C LEU A 63 8.00 -2.57 -0.79
N GLY A 64 8.39 -3.56 -1.60
CA GLY A 64 8.60 -4.94 -1.17
C GLY A 64 7.33 -5.64 -0.68
N LEU A 65 6.14 -5.17 -1.11
CA LEU A 65 4.84 -5.69 -0.68
C LEU A 65 4.39 -6.91 -1.51
N ASP A 66 5.30 -7.65 -2.14
CA ASP A 66 4.96 -8.66 -3.15
C ASP A 66 4.20 -9.85 -2.57
N HIS A 67 2.88 -9.69 -2.53
CA HIS A 67 1.92 -10.74 -2.23
C HIS A 67 1.57 -11.45 -3.54
N ARG A 68 2.57 -12.05 -4.22
CA ARG A 68 2.29 -12.99 -5.32
C ARG A 68 1.73 -14.28 -4.69
N PRO A 69 0.45 -14.62 -4.87
CA PRO A 69 0.04 -15.99 -4.62
C PRO A 69 0.87 -16.87 -5.55
N LYS A 70 1.64 -17.82 -5.01
CA LYS A 70 2.31 -18.85 -5.81
C LYS A 70 1.24 -19.46 -6.71
N ARG A 71 1.26 -19.13 -8.03
CA ARG A 71 0.34 -19.71 -9.01
C ARG A 71 0.46 -21.22 -8.84
N LYS A 72 -0.57 -21.88 -8.31
CA LYS A 72 -0.70 -23.34 -8.44
C LYS A 72 -0.64 -23.59 -9.95
N LYS A 73 0.39 -24.29 -10.41
CA LYS A 73 0.52 -24.71 -11.81
C LYS A 73 -0.82 -25.35 -12.17
N ARG A 74 -1.57 -24.74 -13.09
CA ARG A 74 -2.75 -25.40 -13.63
C ARG A 74 -2.21 -26.64 -14.34
N ALA A 75 -2.60 -27.82 -13.86
CA ALA A 75 -2.39 -29.04 -14.63
C ALA A 75 -3.07 -28.81 -15.98
N SER A 76 -2.28 -28.83 -17.05
CA SER A 76 -2.80 -28.88 -18.41
C SER A 76 -3.68 -30.13 -18.50
N ARG A 77 -4.95 -29.93 -18.84
CA ARG A 77 -5.79 -30.97 -19.42
C ARG A 77 -5.69 -30.85 -20.92
#